data_AF-A0A2S8GHE9-F1
#
_entry.id   AF-A0A2S8GHE9-F1
#
_cell.length_a   1.000
_cell.length_b   1.000
_cell.length_c   1.000
_cell.angle_alpha   90.00
_cell.angle_beta   90.00
_cell.angle_gamma   90.00
#
_symmetry.space_group_name_H-M   'P 1'
#
loop_
_entity.id
_entity.type
_entity.pdbx_description
1 polymer ?
#
loop_
_entity_poly.entity_id
_entity_poly.type
_entity_poly.pdbx_seq_one_letter_code
_entity_poly.pdbx_strand_id
1 'polypeptide(L)'
;MISSAICQQRQAVLIVGKESVGKTTLASALAGVSADDANFRGSTVAVEKYVAEDVVYWDTPGIFRQSDTETTRLALAALDEHEKVLLIIQATQIDEDLAELLPMVAGKRGAVVVSYWDKVQPGEAAMEALEKFSAEVGVPFMAADGRRLNDFQTQRIAEMLQTSSVFSANQLRYRAGWRIEPRPGILEHRIWGPLLAIVLLVLPALATIFGANELANVLHPIVEGWLEPLIATIEATWPAWLRLLLTNKSDGLGYGLLDMGPFLLVWALPTVVLFSLILGAYKTSGLVERMNIAIHPWVRYVGLSGRDVVRILMGFGCNVPAVISTRACSGCSRNTAIAGIAFGAACSYQLPATWAVLSAAAIRSGGSPLALCFGYLIYLGLTTLIYLRLTSSPSGRDALNILMTPRRPFMQWPSAKALWREAYSTLRQFSVQAMPIFVGICVFASLLANWGILAFASRVLGPLMAIFNLPAAAALPVVLASIRKDGILLLASDQGETMPMTAGQTLTAVYLAGVLLPCLVTSLTIARETDWRRTLQLLGRQALFAIAFTLFLAWGTGGIL
;
A
#
# COMPACT_ATOMS: atom_id res chain seq x y z
N MET A 1 10.05 -22.72 32.57
CA MET A 1 8.67 -22.88 33.06
C MET A 1 8.38 -21.90 34.22
N ILE A 2 8.74 -20.62 34.05
CA ILE A 2 8.39 -19.49 34.95
C ILE A 2 8.38 -18.24 34.05
N SER A 3 7.28 -18.02 33.33
CA SER A 3 6.96 -16.74 32.69
C SER A 3 5.47 -16.68 32.32
N SER A 4 4.62 -17.28 33.16
CA SER A 4 3.16 -17.38 32.97
C SER A 4 2.39 -16.78 34.15
N ALA A 5 3.00 -15.86 34.89
CA ALA A 5 2.35 -15.18 36.01
C ALA A 5 2.55 -13.66 35.84
N ILE A 6 1.43 -12.93 35.93
CA ILE A 6 1.25 -11.48 35.71
C ILE A 6 1.02 -11.11 34.22
N CYS A 7 0.01 -11.71 33.60
CA CYS A 7 -0.74 -11.01 32.55
C CYS A 7 -1.90 -10.30 33.27
N GLN A 8 -1.72 -9.04 33.67
CA GLN A 8 -2.86 -8.18 33.99
C GLN A 8 -3.82 -8.28 32.80
N GLN A 9 -5.06 -8.70 33.05
CA GLN A 9 -6.12 -8.76 32.05
C GLN A 9 -6.43 -7.32 31.60
N ARG A 10 -5.66 -6.82 30.62
CA ARG A 10 -5.90 -5.51 30.03
C ARG A 10 -7.29 -5.52 29.40
N GLN A 11 -8.07 -4.48 29.69
CA GLN A 11 -9.42 -4.36 29.16
C GLN A 11 -9.38 -4.19 27.64
N ALA A 12 -10.14 -4.98 26.90
CA ALA A 12 -10.21 -4.89 25.44
C ALA A 12 -11.42 -4.06 25.00
N VAL A 13 -11.16 -3.09 24.12
CA VAL A 13 -12.15 -2.18 23.55
C VAL A 13 -12.09 -2.26 22.02
N LEU A 14 -13.19 -2.65 21.38
CA LEU A 14 -13.30 -2.71 19.94
C LEU A 14 -13.84 -1.38 19.41
N ILE A 15 -13.08 -0.71 18.56
CA ILE A 15 -13.48 0.55 17.94
C ILE A 15 -14.18 0.24 16.62
N VAL A 16 -15.41 0.74 16.46
CA VAL A 16 -16.27 0.47 15.29
C VAL A 16 -16.77 1.79 14.70
N GLY A 17 -16.87 1.87 13.38
CA GLY A 17 -17.43 3.03 12.69
C GLY A 17 -17.13 3.03 11.20
N LYS A 18 -17.82 3.89 10.45
CA LYS A 18 -17.61 4.06 9.00
C LYS A 18 -16.17 4.49 8.69
N GLU A 19 -15.77 4.36 7.43
CA GLU A 19 -14.47 4.90 7.02
C GLU A 19 -14.43 6.44 7.14
N SER A 20 -13.25 6.97 7.45
CA SER A 20 -12.99 8.41 7.55
C SER A 20 -13.75 9.17 8.65
N VAL A 21 -14.33 8.48 9.64
CA VAL A 21 -14.91 9.12 10.85
C VAL A 21 -13.86 9.44 11.92
N GLY A 22 -12.57 9.20 11.65
CA GLY A 22 -11.48 9.54 12.58
C GLY A 22 -11.11 8.46 13.61
N LYS A 23 -11.50 7.20 13.40
CA LYS A 23 -11.24 6.08 14.33
C LYS A 23 -9.77 5.92 14.72
N THR A 24 -8.91 5.75 13.72
CA THR A 24 -7.46 5.58 13.87
C THR A 24 -6.81 6.76 14.58
N THR A 25 -7.25 7.99 14.27
CA THR A 25 -6.78 9.19 14.96
C THR A 25 -7.17 9.17 16.43
N LEU A 26 -8.41 8.79 16.75
CA LEU A 26 -8.88 8.67 18.13
C LEU A 26 -8.14 7.56 18.88
N ALA A 27 -7.96 6.39 18.27
CA ALA A 27 -7.26 5.25 18.85
C ALA A 27 -5.80 5.60 19.21
N SER A 28 -5.08 6.24 18.28
CA SER A 28 -3.70 6.69 18.51
C SER A 28 -3.63 7.78 19.60
N ALA A 29 -4.61 8.68 19.66
CA ALA A 29 -4.66 9.71 20.69
C ALA A 29 -4.94 9.12 22.09
N LEU A 30 -5.85 8.16 22.19
CA LEU A 30 -6.18 7.48 23.45
C LEU A 30 -5.02 6.61 23.96
N ALA A 31 -4.29 5.94 23.07
CA ALA A 31 -3.20 5.06 23.46
C ALA A 31 -1.86 5.76 23.65
N GLY A 32 -1.67 6.97 23.10
CA GLY A 32 -0.41 7.70 23.12
C GLY A 32 0.73 7.07 22.29
N VAL A 33 0.47 5.93 21.63
CA VAL A 33 1.46 5.15 20.86
C VAL A 33 0.98 4.90 19.42
N SER A 34 1.90 4.44 18.57
CA SER A 34 1.59 3.96 17.21
C SER A 34 0.99 2.56 17.25
N ALA A 35 0.16 2.25 16.26
CA ALA A 35 -0.46 0.94 16.10
C ALA A 35 0.56 -0.19 15.92
N ASP A 36 0.25 -1.35 16.47
CA ASP A 36 0.78 -2.65 16.04
C ASP A 36 -0.32 -3.42 15.32
N ASP A 37 0.00 -4.06 14.21
CA ASP A 37 -1.00 -4.87 13.51
C ASP A 37 -1.22 -6.23 14.18
N ALA A 38 -2.47 -6.67 14.26
CA ALA A 38 -2.81 -7.98 14.81
C ALA A 38 -4.08 -8.58 14.19
N ASN A 39 -4.25 -9.89 14.33
CA ASN A 39 -5.53 -10.55 14.02
C ASN A 39 -6.40 -10.56 15.26
N PHE A 40 -7.65 -10.15 15.14
CA PHE A 40 -8.54 -10.12 16.29
C PHE A 40 -8.86 -11.54 16.73
N ARG A 41 -8.36 -11.96 17.91
CA ARG A 41 -8.65 -13.25 18.56
C ARG A 41 -8.51 -14.47 17.64
N GLY A 42 -7.49 -14.48 16.77
CA GLY A 42 -7.26 -15.59 15.84
C GLY A 42 -8.28 -15.70 14.69
N SER A 43 -9.17 -14.72 14.55
CA SER A 43 -10.04 -14.59 13.38
C SER A 43 -9.26 -14.14 12.15
N THR A 44 -9.88 -14.26 10.98
CA THR A 44 -9.35 -13.71 9.72
C THR A 44 -9.53 -12.18 9.60
N VAL A 45 -10.04 -11.51 10.64
CA VAL A 45 -10.24 -10.06 10.63
C VAL A 45 -8.96 -9.38 11.08
N ALA A 46 -8.32 -8.70 10.14
CA ALA A 46 -7.17 -7.85 10.41
C ALA A 46 -7.64 -6.58 11.13
N VAL A 47 -7.01 -6.28 12.27
CA VAL A 47 -7.31 -5.11 13.12
C VAL A 47 -6.01 -4.42 13.52
N GLU A 48 -6.08 -3.11 13.74
CA GLU A 48 -4.95 -2.37 14.32
C GLU A 48 -5.07 -2.38 15.84
N LYS A 49 -3.99 -2.75 16.53
CA LYS A 49 -3.93 -2.85 17.99
C LYS A 49 -3.16 -1.66 18.55
N TYR A 50 -3.80 -0.93 19.46
CA TYR A 50 -3.20 0.18 20.18
C TYR A 50 -3.17 -0.17 21.67
N VAL A 51 -1.98 -0.14 22.28
CA VAL A 51 -1.77 -0.59 23.65
C VAL A 51 -1.50 0.61 24.56
N ALA A 52 -2.46 0.92 25.43
CA ALA A 52 -2.26 1.78 26.59
C ALA A 52 -1.83 0.94 27.80
N GLU A 53 -1.52 1.58 28.93
CA GLU A 53 -1.06 0.89 30.16
C GLU A 53 -2.04 -0.22 30.60
N ASP A 54 -3.34 0.10 30.68
CA ASP A 54 -4.39 -0.80 31.19
C ASP A 54 -5.43 -1.25 30.16
N VAL A 55 -5.44 -0.65 28.96
CA VAL A 55 -6.47 -0.87 27.92
C VAL A 55 -5.81 -1.20 26.58
N VAL A 56 -6.41 -2.15 25.86
CA VAL A 56 -6.07 -2.46 24.47
C VAL A 56 -7.23 -2.04 23.58
N TYR A 57 -6.98 -1.07 22.70
CA TYR A 57 -7.92 -0.65 21.67
C TYR A 57 -7.66 -1.43 20.38
N TRP A 58 -8.72 -2.04 19.85
CA TRP A 58 -8.72 -2.78 18.60
C TRP A 58 -9.49 -1.97 17.57
N ASP A 59 -8.80 -1.28 16.65
CA ASP A 59 -9.42 -0.52 15.57
C ASP A 59 -9.78 -1.48 14.42
N THR A 60 -11.08 -1.52 14.10
CA THR A 60 -11.58 -2.33 12.99
C THR A 60 -11.45 -1.58 11.67
N PRO A 61 -11.22 -2.29 10.54
CA PRO A 61 -11.26 -1.67 9.22
C PRO A 61 -12.55 -0.87 9.05
N GLY A 62 -12.44 0.37 8.55
CA GLY A 62 -13.62 1.20 8.33
C GLY A 62 -14.59 0.57 7.34
N ILE A 63 -15.88 0.67 7.68
CA ILE A 63 -16.96 0.22 6.79
C ILE A 63 -17.01 1.18 5.60
N PHE A 64 -16.54 0.72 4.44
CA PHE A 64 -16.49 1.47 3.19
C PHE A 64 -17.60 1.03 2.23
N ARG A 65 -17.87 -0.27 2.20
CA ARG A 65 -18.92 -0.91 1.41
C ARG A 65 -19.82 -1.76 2.28
N GLN A 66 -21.00 -2.12 1.76
CA GLN A 66 -21.91 -3.03 2.46
C GLN A 66 -21.24 -4.38 2.78
N SER A 67 -20.40 -4.91 1.89
CA SER A 67 -19.62 -6.13 2.17
C SER A 67 -18.65 -6.02 3.37
N ASP A 68 -18.24 -4.82 3.78
CA ASP A 68 -17.39 -4.63 4.98
C ASP A 68 -18.20 -4.78 6.29
N THR A 69 -19.53 -4.74 6.22
CA THR A 69 -20.37 -4.95 7.41
C THR A 69 -20.25 -6.39 7.93
N GLU A 70 -20.09 -7.37 7.04
CA GLU A 70 -19.90 -8.78 7.43
C GLU A 70 -18.58 -8.99 8.18
N THR A 71 -17.47 -8.39 7.72
CA THR A 71 -16.19 -8.48 8.44
C THR A 71 -16.26 -7.84 9.83
N THR A 72 -16.98 -6.73 9.94
CA THR A 72 -17.20 -6.05 11.23
C THR A 72 -18.14 -6.86 12.13
N ARG A 73 -19.18 -7.50 11.58
CA ARG A 73 -20.06 -8.43 12.31
C ARG A 73 -19.30 -9.62 12.87
N LEU A 74 -18.37 -10.19 12.10
CA LEU A 74 -17.51 -11.28 12.57
C LEU A 74 -16.63 -10.83 13.75
N ALA A 75 -16.05 -9.63 13.70
CA ALA A 75 -15.29 -9.07 14.82
C ALA A 75 -16.16 -8.84 16.06
N LEU A 76 -17.36 -8.28 15.88
CA LEU A 76 -18.34 -8.05 16.95
C LEU A 76 -18.85 -9.36 17.57
N ALA A 77 -19.01 -10.41 16.76
CA ALA A 77 -19.42 -11.74 17.21
C ALA A 77 -18.33 -12.44 18.04
N ALA A 78 -17.06 -12.12 17.78
CA ALA A 78 -15.92 -12.66 18.53
C ALA A 78 -15.65 -11.97 19.87
N LEU A 79 -16.41 -10.91 20.21
CA LEU A 79 -16.29 -10.21 21.48
C LEU A 79 -16.82 -11.05 22.65
N ASP A 80 -16.06 -11.10 23.75
CA ASP A 80 -16.55 -11.64 25.02
C ASP A 80 -17.58 -10.70 25.67
N GLU A 81 -18.36 -11.22 26.60
CA GLU A 81 -19.36 -10.45 27.37
C GLU A 81 -18.78 -9.27 28.18
N HIS A 82 -17.47 -9.31 28.47
CA HIS A 82 -16.76 -8.29 29.24
C HIS A 82 -16.09 -7.22 28.36
N GLU A 83 -16.04 -7.43 27.04
CA GLU A 83 -15.41 -6.51 26.10
C GLU A 83 -16.39 -5.44 25.65
N LYS A 84 -15.84 -4.25 25.38
CA LYS A 84 -16.64 -3.04 25.15
C LYS A 84 -16.48 -2.56 23.71
N VAL A 85 -17.54 -1.97 23.19
CA VAL A 85 -17.55 -1.34 21.87
C VAL A 85 -17.48 0.17 22.03
N LEU A 86 -16.52 0.80 21.36
CA LEU A 86 -16.47 2.24 21.19
C LEU A 86 -16.95 2.58 19.77
N LEU A 87 -18.21 2.99 19.65
CA LEU A 87 -18.80 3.35 18.37
C LEU A 87 -18.45 4.80 18.02
N ILE A 88 -17.82 5.03 16.87
CA ILE A 88 -17.45 6.36 16.39
C ILE A 88 -18.36 6.74 15.24
N ILE A 89 -19.06 7.86 15.41
CA ILE A 89 -19.99 8.43 14.42
C ILE A 89 -19.60 9.86 14.05
N GLN A 90 -20.03 10.32 12.89
CA GLN A 90 -19.75 11.67 12.43
C GLN A 90 -20.90 12.63 12.80
N ALA A 91 -20.60 13.73 13.50
CA ALA A 91 -21.59 14.73 13.92
C ALA A 91 -22.39 15.30 12.74
N THR A 92 -21.75 15.46 11.58
CA THR A 92 -22.33 16.09 10.39
C THR A 92 -23.42 15.27 9.71
N GLN A 93 -23.52 13.97 10.00
CA GLN A 93 -24.49 13.03 9.42
C GLN A 93 -24.95 11.99 10.45
N ILE A 94 -25.09 12.43 11.70
CA ILE A 94 -25.31 11.57 12.87
C ILE A 94 -26.50 10.62 12.71
N ASP A 95 -27.59 11.08 12.09
CA ASP A 95 -28.80 10.31 11.83
C ASP A 95 -28.55 9.10 10.91
N GLU A 96 -27.78 9.29 9.83
CA GLU A 96 -27.45 8.23 8.86
C GLU A 96 -26.45 7.22 9.45
N ASP A 97 -25.45 7.71 10.17
CA ASP A 97 -24.44 6.86 10.80
C ASP A 97 -25.06 5.96 11.87
N LEU A 98 -25.90 6.50 12.74
CA LEU A 98 -26.56 5.72 13.77
C LEU A 98 -27.56 4.72 13.16
N ALA A 99 -28.35 5.12 12.16
CA ALA A 99 -29.31 4.22 11.52
C ALA A 99 -28.65 2.98 10.90
N GLU A 100 -27.45 3.12 10.34
CA GLU A 100 -26.72 2.01 9.71
C GLU A 100 -25.92 1.17 10.71
N LEU A 101 -25.32 1.80 11.74
CA LEU A 101 -24.37 1.14 12.65
C LEU A 101 -25.01 0.56 13.91
N LEU A 102 -26.09 1.17 14.43
CA LEU A 102 -26.77 0.68 15.65
C LEU A 102 -27.21 -0.78 15.57
N PRO A 103 -27.82 -1.27 14.46
CA PRO A 103 -28.19 -2.68 14.35
C PRO A 103 -27.02 -3.65 14.50
N MET A 104 -25.78 -3.21 14.25
CA MET A 104 -24.59 -4.05 14.35
C MET A 104 -24.07 -4.17 15.78
N VAL A 105 -24.18 -3.09 16.57
CA VAL A 105 -23.67 -3.03 17.96
C VAL A 105 -24.75 -3.30 19.01
N ALA A 106 -26.00 -3.46 18.57
CA ALA A 106 -27.14 -3.89 19.36
C ALA A 106 -26.80 -5.04 20.32
N GLY A 107 -27.15 -4.88 21.60
CA GLY A 107 -26.89 -5.91 22.62
C GLY A 107 -25.44 -5.99 23.11
N LYS A 108 -24.51 -5.20 22.56
CA LYS A 108 -23.14 -5.08 23.10
C LYS A 108 -23.07 -3.98 24.16
N ARG A 109 -22.05 -4.01 25.01
CA ARG A 109 -21.76 -2.95 25.98
C ARG A 109 -20.81 -1.93 25.39
N GLY A 110 -21.03 -0.64 25.63
CA GLY A 110 -20.16 0.35 25.04
C GLY A 110 -20.53 1.81 25.28
N ALA A 111 -19.91 2.65 24.46
CA ALA A 111 -20.07 4.09 24.46
C ALA A 111 -19.99 4.63 23.02
N VAL A 112 -20.48 5.85 22.81
CA VAL A 112 -20.46 6.53 21.51
C VAL A 112 -19.60 7.78 21.56
N VAL A 113 -18.66 7.89 20.63
CA VAL A 113 -17.87 9.11 20.40
C VAL A 113 -18.32 9.78 19.12
N VAL A 114 -18.66 11.05 19.22
CA VAL A 114 -19.13 11.88 18.11
C VAL A 114 -17.97 12.75 17.62
N SER A 115 -17.47 12.40 16.44
CA SER A 115 -16.37 13.07 15.74
C SER A 115 -16.86 14.27 14.91
N TYR A 116 -15.97 15.17 14.49
CA TYR A 116 -16.30 16.36 13.68
C TYR A 116 -17.31 17.31 14.34
N TRP A 117 -17.33 17.34 15.67
CA TRP A 117 -18.22 18.23 16.43
C TRP A 117 -17.93 19.70 16.16
N ASP A 118 -16.70 20.05 15.80
CA ASP A 118 -16.28 21.40 15.38
C ASP A 118 -17.00 21.91 14.13
N LYS A 119 -17.62 21.02 13.34
CA LYS A 119 -18.39 21.38 12.13
C LYS A 119 -19.85 21.66 12.40
N VAL A 120 -20.38 21.16 13.51
CA VAL A 120 -21.73 21.49 13.98
C VAL A 120 -21.60 22.76 14.80
N GLN A 121 -22.49 23.75 14.59
CA GLN A 121 -22.48 24.94 15.44
C GLN A 121 -22.78 24.50 16.89
N PRO A 122 -21.86 24.67 17.85
CA PRO A 122 -22.12 24.29 19.23
C PRO A 122 -23.19 25.22 19.79
N GLY A 123 -24.39 24.68 19.97
CA GLY A 123 -25.52 25.36 20.56
C GLY A 123 -26.32 24.39 21.44
N GLU A 124 -27.24 24.93 22.24
CA GLU A 124 -28.08 24.14 23.16
C GLU A 124 -28.79 22.99 22.42
N ALA A 125 -29.32 23.24 21.23
CA ALA A 125 -29.99 22.23 20.42
C ALA A 125 -29.10 21.03 20.04
N ALA A 126 -27.80 21.26 19.80
CA ALA A 126 -26.86 20.18 19.45
C ALA A 126 -26.52 19.32 20.69
N MET A 127 -26.36 19.95 21.85
CA MET A 127 -26.14 19.25 23.12
C MET A 127 -27.39 18.46 23.55
N GLU A 128 -28.57 19.08 23.44
CA GLU A 128 -29.85 18.43 23.72
C GLU A 128 -30.08 17.21 22.81
N ALA A 129 -29.67 17.29 21.54
CA ALA A 129 -29.74 16.15 20.64
C ALA A 129 -28.84 14.99 21.09
N LEU A 130 -27.61 15.26 21.58
CA LEU A 130 -26.75 14.20 22.13
C LEU A 130 -27.35 13.54 23.36
N GLU A 131 -27.97 14.32 24.24
CA GLU A 131 -28.66 13.79 25.42
C GLU A 131 -29.85 12.90 25.01
N LYS A 132 -30.65 13.34 24.03
CA LYS A 132 -31.76 12.54 23.46
C LYS A 132 -31.27 11.24 22.83
N PHE A 133 -30.18 11.28 22.04
CA PHE A 133 -29.58 10.06 21.50
C PHE A 133 -29.04 9.14 22.58
N SER A 134 -28.37 9.68 23.60
CA SER A 134 -27.85 8.90 24.71
C SER A 134 -28.97 8.21 25.48
N ALA A 135 -30.08 8.90 25.71
CA ALA A 135 -31.26 8.35 26.38
C ALA A 135 -31.96 7.26 25.54
N GLU A 136 -32.08 7.45 24.22
CA GLU A 136 -32.74 6.48 23.35
C GLU A 136 -31.88 5.23 23.08
N VAL A 137 -30.59 5.41 22.79
CA VAL A 137 -29.64 4.31 22.53
C VAL A 137 -29.26 3.58 23.82
N GLY A 138 -29.39 4.25 24.96
CA GLY A 138 -29.15 3.69 26.28
C GLY A 138 -27.68 3.62 26.66
N VAL A 139 -26.79 4.36 25.98
CA VAL A 139 -25.34 4.40 26.23
C VAL A 139 -24.84 5.85 26.27
N PRO A 140 -23.70 6.14 26.93
CA PRO A 140 -23.19 7.50 27.01
C PRO A 140 -22.64 8.00 25.66
N PHE A 141 -22.91 9.26 25.33
CA PHE A 141 -22.40 9.96 24.14
C PHE A 141 -21.42 11.06 24.56
N MET A 142 -20.35 11.24 23.77
CA MET A 142 -19.42 12.36 23.97
C MET A 142 -18.87 12.87 22.64
N ALA A 143 -18.84 14.19 22.48
CA ALA A 143 -18.12 14.84 21.40
C ALA A 143 -16.62 14.85 21.66
N ALA A 144 -15.82 14.41 20.68
CA ALA A 144 -14.36 14.48 20.77
C ALA A 144 -13.72 14.67 19.38
N ASP A 145 -12.60 15.40 19.35
CA ASP A 145 -11.74 15.52 18.18
C ASP A 145 -10.41 14.80 18.46
N GLY A 146 -10.18 13.66 17.80
CA GLY A 146 -8.96 12.87 17.94
C GLY A 146 -7.67 13.65 17.69
N ARG A 147 -7.70 14.75 16.93
CA ARG A 147 -6.51 15.57 16.65
C ARG A 147 -6.16 16.53 17.80
N ARG A 148 -7.11 16.81 18.68
CA ARG A 148 -7.02 17.82 19.77
C ARG A 148 -7.54 17.25 21.09
N LEU A 149 -7.36 15.95 21.31
CA LEU A 149 -7.77 15.32 22.55
C LEU A 149 -6.91 15.83 23.71
N ASN A 150 -7.56 16.32 24.75
CA ASN A 150 -6.92 16.71 26.00
C ASN A 150 -7.06 15.59 27.04
N ASP A 151 -6.20 15.56 28.06
CA ASP A 151 -6.20 14.53 29.11
C ASP A 151 -7.56 14.36 29.79
N PHE A 152 -8.28 15.46 30.01
CA PHE A 152 -9.65 15.44 30.55
C PHE A 152 -10.62 14.66 29.66
N GLN A 153 -10.53 14.82 28.33
CA GLN A 153 -11.40 14.08 27.41
C GLN A 153 -11.02 12.60 27.34
N THR A 154 -9.72 12.29 27.40
CA THR A 154 -9.22 10.91 27.50
C THR A 154 -9.78 10.21 28.74
N GLN A 155 -9.69 10.87 29.91
CA GLN A 155 -10.22 10.35 31.18
C GLN A 155 -11.73 10.14 31.11
N ARG A 156 -12.47 11.10 30.56
CA ARG A 156 -13.92 11.00 30.42
C ARG A 156 -14.36 9.86 29.49
N ILE A 157 -13.64 9.62 28.39
CA ILE A 157 -13.90 8.46 27.51
C ILE A 157 -13.63 7.16 28.26
N ALA A 158 -12.56 7.10 29.07
CA ALA A 158 -12.27 5.94 29.90
C ALA A 158 -13.36 5.70 30.95
N GLU A 159 -13.87 6.74 31.61
CA GLU A 159 -15.00 6.68 32.56
C GLU A 159 -16.30 6.20 31.89
N MET A 160 -16.62 6.72 30.69
CA MET A 160 -17.78 6.28 29.91
C MET A 160 -17.68 4.81 29.54
N LEU A 161 -16.47 4.34 29.19
CA LEU A 161 -16.24 2.93 28.94
C LEU A 161 -16.40 2.15 30.25
N GLN A 162 -15.89 2.61 31.40
CA GLN A 162 -16.08 1.91 32.69
C GLN A 162 -17.55 1.79 33.09
N THR A 163 -18.33 2.86 32.92
CA THR A 163 -19.77 2.94 33.24
C THR A 163 -20.68 2.46 32.11
N SER A 164 -20.12 1.83 31.06
CA SER A 164 -20.84 1.47 29.84
C SER A 164 -22.04 0.55 30.08
N SER A 165 -23.16 0.94 29.50
CA SER A 165 -24.40 0.17 29.41
C SER A 165 -24.51 -0.55 28.06
N VAL A 166 -25.59 -1.32 27.89
CA VAL A 166 -25.86 -2.07 26.67
C VAL A 166 -26.54 -1.17 25.65
N PHE A 167 -26.15 -1.26 24.37
CA PHE A 167 -26.89 -0.64 23.26
C PHE A 167 -28.30 -1.25 23.19
N SER A 168 -29.30 -0.52 23.69
CA SER A 168 -30.67 -1.01 23.86
C SER A 168 -31.56 -0.80 22.64
N ALA A 169 -31.20 0.13 21.75
CA ALA A 169 -31.96 0.45 20.56
C ALA A 169 -31.31 -0.10 19.28
N ASN A 170 -32.12 -0.75 18.44
CA ASN A 170 -31.71 -1.18 17.10
C ASN A 170 -32.20 -0.21 16.00
N GLN A 171 -33.11 0.69 16.35
CA GLN A 171 -33.67 1.72 15.47
C GLN A 171 -33.92 2.99 16.27
N LEU A 172 -33.71 4.13 15.63
CA LEU A 172 -33.95 5.45 16.21
C LEU A 172 -35.32 6.00 15.80
N ARG A 173 -36.02 6.58 16.77
CA ARG A 173 -37.20 7.42 16.58
C ARG A 173 -36.81 8.89 16.51
N TYR A 174 -35.88 9.33 17.36
CA TYR A 174 -35.36 10.68 17.31
C TYR A 174 -34.43 10.89 16.12
N ARG A 175 -34.49 12.08 15.54
CA ARG A 175 -33.57 12.54 14.49
C ARG A 175 -33.11 13.95 14.81
N ALA A 176 -31.82 14.18 14.66
CA ALA A 176 -31.20 15.49 14.81
C ALA A 176 -31.67 16.46 13.71
N GLY A 177 -31.93 15.92 12.51
CA GLY A 177 -32.52 16.67 11.39
C GLY A 177 -31.53 17.57 10.64
N TRP A 178 -30.25 17.53 11.00
CA TRP A 178 -29.20 18.24 10.27
C TRP A 178 -28.35 17.29 9.42
N ARG A 179 -27.90 17.79 8.27
CA ARG A 179 -26.87 17.17 7.44
C ARG A 179 -25.94 18.26 6.93
N ILE A 180 -24.67 18.20 7.31
CA ILE A 180 -23.67 19.20 6.95
C ILE A 180 -22.68 18.59 5.96
N GLU A 181 -22.80 18.95 4.69
CA GLU A 181 -21.87 18.50 3.65
C GLU A 181 -20.83 19.57 3.29
N PRO A 182 -19.57 19.18 3.05
CA PRO A 182 -18.59 20.08 2.45
C PRO A 182 -19.04 20.59 1.09
N ARG A 183 -18.59 21.81 0.73
CA ARG A 183 -18.79 22.36 -0.61
C ARG A 183 -18.20 21.42 -1.68
N PRO A 184 -18.90 21.19 -2.80
CA PRO A 184 -18.37 20.41 -3.91
C PRO A 184 -17.17 21.15 -4.51
N GLY A 185 -16.11 20.41 -4.82
CA GLY A 185 -14.97 20.88 -5.57
C GLY A 185 -14.96 20.31 -7.00
N ILE A 186 -13.78 20.35 -7.62
CA ILE A 186 -13.57 19.88 -9.01
C ILE A 186 -13.62 18.34 -9.09
N LEU A 187 -13.21 17.65 -8.02
CA LEU A 187 -13.18 16.18 -7.95
C LEU A 187 -14.58 15.55 -7.95
N GLU A 188 -15.60 16.29 -7.55
CA GLU A 188 -16.98 15.82 -7.49
C GLU A 188 -17.70 15.90 -8.85
N HIS A 189 -17.05 16.45 -9.89
CA HIS A 189 -17.61 16.49 -11.24
C HIS A 189 -17.67 15.08 -11.85
N ARG A 190 -18.81 14.69 -12.45
CA ARG A 190 -19.06 13.32 -12.94
C ARG A 190 -18.03 12.78 -13.94
N ILE A 191 -17.54 13.63 -14.83
CA ILE A 191 -16.60 13.27 -15.92
C ILE A 191 -15.16 13.66 -15.56
N TRP A 192 -14.92 14.94 -15.24
CA TRP A 192 -13.60 15.47 -14.89
C TRP A 192 -13.06 14.97 -13.55
N GLY A 193 -13.92 14.59 -12.60
CA GLY A 193 -13.53 14.10 -11.28
C GLY A 193 -12.64 12.84 -11.32
N PRO A 194 -13.09 11.74 -11.96
CA PRO A 194 -12.26 10.54 -12.13
C PRO A 194 -10.92 10.82 -12.84
N LEU A 195 -10.93 11.64 -13.90
CA LEU A 195 -9.71 12.00 -14.64
C LEU A 195 -8.73 12.77 -13.75
N LEU A 196 -9.22 13.78 -13.03
CA LEU A 196 -8.41 14.56 -12.09
C LEU A 196 -7.90 13.67 -10.95
N ALA A 197 -8.72 12.73 -10.47
CA ALA A 197 -8.28 11.75 -9.47
C ALA A 197 -7.13 10.90 -10.01
N ILE A 198 -7.21 10.37 -11.23
CA ILE A 198 -6.10 9.61 -11.85
C ILE A 198 -4.84 10.47 -11.96
N VAL A 199 -4.96 11.72 -12.43
CA VAL A 199 -3.82 12.63 -12.55
C VAL A 199 -3.17 12.89 -11.19
N LEU A 200 -3.96 13.22 -10.17
CA LEU A 200 -3.48 13.42 -8.81
C LEU A 200 -2.88 12.13 -8.22
N LEU A 201 -3.43 10.95 -8.56
CA LEU A 201 -2.92 9.66 -8.12
C LEU A 201 -1.54 9.33 -8.73
N VAL A 202 -1.29 9.74 -9.99
CA VAL A 202 -0.03 9.49 -10.72
C VAL A 202 1.03 10.54 -10.39
N LEU A 203 0.62 11.75 -9.99
CA LEU A 203 1.53 12.86 -9.68
C LEU A 203 2.64 12.49 -8.68
N PRO A 204 2.40 11.79 -7.56
CA PRO A 204 3.45 11.36 -6.64
C PRO A 204 4.51 10.46 -7.32
N ALA A 205 4.10 9.56 -8.21
CA ALA A 205 5.03 8.70 -8.94
C ALA A 205 5.89 9.53 -9.91
N LEU A 206 5.30 10.49 -10.64
CA LEU A 206 6.07 11.39 -11.51
C LEU A 206 7.01 12.28 -10.71
N ALA A 207 6.52 12.92 -9.65
CA ALA A 207 7.31 13.81 -8.79
C ALA A 207 8.50 13.08 -8.16
N THR A 208 8.33 11.81 -7.80
CA THR A 208 9.42 10.98 -7.26
C THR A 208 10.39 10.53 -8.33
N ILE A 209 9.93 10.16 -9.53
CA ILE A 209 10.82 9.86 -10.66
C ILE A 209 11.70 11.08 -10.98
N PHE A 210 11.14 12.27 -11.13
CA PHE A 210 11.95 13.45 -11.45
C PHE A 210 12.81 13.89 -10.25
N GLY A 211 12.20 14.09 -9.09
CA GLY A 211 12.90 14.65 -7.92
C GLY A 211 13.93 13.71 -7.31
N ALA A 212 13.64 12.42 -7.20
CA ALA A 212 14.57 11.47 -6.58
C ALA A 212 15.70 11.07 -7.54
N ASN A 213 15.46 11.00 -8.85
CA ASN A 213 16.55 10.75 -9.81
C ASN A 213 17.54 11.93 -9.88
N GLU A 214 17.06 13.17 -9.85
CA GLU A 214 17.97 14.33 -9.79
C GLU A 214 18.83 14.30 -8.52
N LEU A 215 18.22 13.98 -7.38
CA LEU A 215 18.97 13.82 -6.14
C LEU A 215 19.96 12.64 -6.21
N ALA A 216 19.57 11.52 -6.81
CA ALA A 216 20.43 10.36 -7.00
C ALA A 216 21.61 10.66 -7.94
N ASN A 217 21.40 11.44 -9.02
CA ASN A 217 22.45 11.87 -9.93
C ASN A 217 23.54 12.70 -9.22
N VAL A 218 23.15 13.51 -8.23
CA VAL A 218 24.09 14.28 -7.41
C VAL A 218 24.81 13.38 -6.40
N LEU A 219 24.09 12.44 -5.78
CA LEU A 219 24.60 11.62 -4.69
C LEU A 219 25.43 10.41 -5.16
N HIS A 220 25.11 9.84 -6.31
CA HIS A 220 25.79 8.68 -6.91
C HIS A 220 27.29 8.88 -7.07
N PRO A 221 27.81 9.92 -7.76
CA PRO A 221 29.25 10.08 -7.98
C PRO A 221 30.00 10.32 -6.66
N ILE A 222 29.34 10.93 -5.68
CA ILE A 222 29.91 11.10 -4.33
C ILE A 222 30.08 9.71 -3.71
N VAL A 223 29.00 8.93 -3.59
CA VAL A 223 29.04 7.60 -2.96
C VAL A 223 30.01 6.67 -3.67
N GLU A 224 30.01 6.66 -5.00
CA GLU A 224 30.92 5.89 -5.84
C GLU A 224 32.39 6.27 -5.56
N GLY A 225 32.72 7.56 -5.51
CA GLY A 225 34.07 8.03 -5.21
C GLY A 225 34.61 7.62 -3.83
N TRP A 226 33.75 7.41 -2.83
CA TRP A 226 34.15 6.87 -1.52
C TRP A 226 34.20 5.35 -1.49
N LEU A 227 33.35 4.69 -2.28
CA LEU A 227 33.13 3.25 -2.19
C LEU A 227 34.02 2.44 -3.11
N GLU A 228 34.29 2.89 -4.33
CA GLU A 228 35.23 2.23 -5.24
C GLU A 228 36.61 1.95 -4.62
N PRO A 229 37.28 2.91 -3.95
CA PRO A 229 38.56 2.62 -3.30
C PRO A 229 38.41 1.62 -2.14
N LEU A 230 37.27 1.63 -1.45
CA LEU A 230 36.98 0.65 -0.40
C LEU A 230 36.77 -0.76 -0.98
N ILE A 231 36.01 -0.88 -2.07
CA ILE A 231 35.81 -2.16 -2.78
C ILE A 231 37.16 -2.69 -3.26
N ALA A 232 37.99 -1.85 -3.88
CA ALA A 232 39.32 -2.23 -4.36
C ALA A 232 40.25 -2.71 -3.22
N THR A 233 40.24 -2.05 -2.06
CA THR A 233 41.03 -2.47 -0.90
C THR A 233 40.54 -3.78 -0.28
N ILE A 234 39.22 -4.00 -0.23
CA ILE A 234 38.63 -5.27 0.22
C ILE A 234 39.00 -6.40 -0.75
N GLU A 235 38.91 -6.15 -2.05
CA GLU A 235 39.23 -7.13 -3.10
C GLU A 235 40.71 -7.55 -3.05
N ALA A 236 41.60 -6.63 -2.71
CA ALA A 236 43.04 -6.89 -2.57
C ALA A 236 43.43 -7.60 -1.26
N THR A 237 42.79 -7.25 -0.13
CA THR A 237 43.36 -7.54 1.21
C THR A 237 42.55 -8.57 2.00
N TRP A 238 41.26 -8.75 1.71
CA TRP A 238 40.36 -9.52 2.58
C TRP A 238 40.30 -11.02 2.22
N PRO A 239 39.96 -11.91 3.17
CA PRO A 239 39.88 -13.34 2.93
C PRO A 239 38.75 -13.69 1.94
N ALA A 240 38.92 -14.81 1.22
CA ALA A 240 38.07 -15.20 0.09
C ALA A 240 36.57 -15.33 0.44
N TRP A 241 36.25 -15.85 1.62
CA TRP A 241 34.85 -15.97 2.07
C TRP A 241 34.16 -14.62 2.27
N LEU A 242 34.92 -13.59 2.66
CA LEU A 242 34.41 -12.24 2.91
C LEU A 242 34.28 -11.45 1.59
N ARG A 243 35.22 -11.64 0.66
CA ARG A 243 35.13 -11.14 -0.72
C ARG A 243 33.92 -11.73 -1.46
N LEU A 244 33.67 -13.02 -1.29
CA LEU A 244 32.52 -13.67 -1.89
C LEU A 244 31.20 -13.07 -1.38
N LEU A 245 31.10 -12.65 -0.12
CA LEU A 245 29.86 -12.03 0.40
C LEU A 245 29.72 -10.56 0.03
N LEU A 246 30.83 -9.81 0.02
CA LEU A 246 30.79 -8.34 -0.06
C LEU A 246 31.02 -7.78 -1.46
N THR A 247 31.89 -8.39 -2.27
CA THR A 247 32.42 -7.79 -3.52
C THR A 247 32.52 -8.81 -4.66
N ASN A 248 31.69 -9.86 -4.68
CA ASN A 248 31.81 -10.90 -5.69
C ASN A 248 31.45 -10.37 -7.08
N LYS A 249 32.47 -10.15 -7.91
CA LYS A 249 32.34 -9.84 -9.33
C LYS A 249 32.53 -11.12 -10.12
N SER A 250 31.43 -11.65 -10.68
CA SER A 250 31.45 -12.79 -11.61
C SER A 250 30.92 -12.32 -12.95
N ASP A 251 31.60 -12.64 -14.05
CA ASP A 251 31.21 -12.24 -15.41
C ASP A 251 30.95 -10.72 -15.58
N GLY A 252 31.74 -9.88 -14.89
CA GLY A 252 31.61 -8.41 -14.95
C GLY A 252 30.46 -7.83 -14.12
N LEU A 253 29.68 -8.66 -13.43
CA LEU A 253 28.57 -8.26 -12.57
C LEU A 253 28.93 -8.41 -11.10
N GLY A 254 28.79 -7.33 -10.33
CA GLY A 254 28.94 -7.33 -8.88
C GLY A 254 27.69 -7.87 -8.19
N TYR A 255 27.74 -9.09 -7.65
CA TYR A 255 26.64 -9.68 -6.88
C TYR A 255 26.74 -9.40 -5.37
N GLY A 256 27.87 -8.83 -4.95
CA GLY A 256 28.18 -8.56 -3.55
C GLY A 256 27.27 -7.51 -2.92
N LEU A 257 27.21 -7.53 -1.58
CA LEU A 257 26.44 -6.56 -0.82
C LEU A 257 26.94 -5.12 -1.01
N LEU A 258 28.26 -4.92 -1.15
CA LEU A 258 28.85 -3.59 -1.34
C LEU A 258 28.74 -3.10 -2.78
N ASP A 259 28.77 -4.00 -3.78
CA ASP A 259 28.53 -3.61 -5.17
C ASP A 259 27.08 -3.13 -5.37
N MET A 260 26.13 -3.78 -4.67
CA MET A 260 24.70 -3.57 -4.89
C MET A 260 24.02 -2.65 -3.87
N GLY A 261 24.59 -2.50 -2.68
CA GLY A 261 24.08 -1.65 -1.61
C GLY A 261 23.91 -0.16 -1.98
N PRO A 262 24.82 0.46 -2.75
CA PRO A 262 24.71 1.86 -3.16
C PRO A 262 23.47 2.11 -4.01
N PHE A 263 23.15 1.20 -4.93
CA PHE A 263 21.96 1.36 -5.77
C PHE A 263 20.68 1.44 -4.93
N LEU A 264 20.59 0.60 -3.92
CA LEU A 264 19.49 0.60 -2.96
C LEU A 264 19.47 1.90 -2.11
N LEU A 265 20.60 2.34 -1.58
CA LEU A 265 20.64 3.52 -0.68
C LEU A 265 20.50 4.85 -1.42
N VAL A 266 21.12 4.98 -2.58
CA VAL A 266 21.16 6.22 -3.37
C VAL A 266 19.90 6.38 -4.21
N TRP A 267 19.40 5.31 -4.84
CA TRP A 267 18.27 5.41 -5.77
C TRP A 267 16.93 5.05 -5.12
N ALA A 268 16.89 4.01 -4.28
CA ALA A 268 15.62 3.56 -3.71
C ALA A 268 15.20 4.37 -2.48
N LEU A 269 16.12 4.65 -1.55
CA LEU A 269 15.80 5.30 -0.27
C LEU A 269 15.17 6.70 -0.45
N PRO A 270 15.73 7.62 -1.27
CA PRO A 270 15.15 8.95 -1.41
C PRO A 270 13.78 8.90 -2.10
N THR A 271 13.62 8.01 -3.07
CA THR A 271 12.35 7.77 -3.76
C THR A 271 11.26 7.33 -2.78
N VAL A 272 11.57 6.38 -1.89
CA VAL A 272 10.64 5.90 -0.86
C VAL A 272 10.27 7.01 0.14
N VAL A 273 11.25 7.80 0.59
CA VAL A 273 11.01 8.90 1.54
C VAL A 273 10.13 9.99 0.90
N LEU A 274 10.48 10.44 -0.30
CA LEU A 274 9.73 11.48 -1.02
C LEU A 274 8.31 11.01 -1.33
N PHE A 275 8.14 9.77 -1.78
CA PHE A 275 6.82 9.18 -2.04
C PHE A 275 5.97 9.13 -0.75
N SER A 276 6.57 8.70 0.36
CA SER A 276 5.90 8.59 1.66
C SER A 276 5.45 9.95 2.19
N LEU A 277 6.25 11.01 1.99
CA LEU A 277 5.89 12.36 2.39
C LEU A 277 4.70 12.90 1.58
N ILE A 278 4.71 12.72 0.26
CA ILE A 278 3.61 13.16 -0.62
C ILE A 278 2.32 12.39 -0.29
N LEU A 279 2.41 11.07 -0.16
CA LEU A 279 1.28 10.24 0.19
C LEU A 279 0.74 10.56 1.60
N GLY A 280 1.64 10.81 2.56
CA GLY A 280 1.28 11.26 3.91
C GLY A 280 0.53 12.60 3.89
N ALA A 281 0.91 13.53 3.02
CA ALA A 281 0.18 14.76 2.80
C ALA A 281 -1.22 14.52 2.22
N TYR A 282 -1.35 13.59 1.26
CA TYR A 282 -2.65 13.26 0.65
C TYR A 282 -3.60 12.58 1.64
N LYS A 283 -3.09 11.66 2.48
CA LYS A 283 -3.86 11.01 3.54
C LYS A 283 -4.30 12.01 4.61
N THR A 284 -3.37 12.80 5.14
CA THR A 284 -3.66 13.72 6.25
C THR A 284 -4.63 14.83 5.84
N SER A 285 -4.60 15.23 4.57
CA SER A 285 -5.46 16.28 4.03
C SER A 285 -6.88 15.85 3.70
N GLY A 286 -7.18 14.55 3.68
CA GLY A 286 -8.48 14.04 3.24
C GLY A 286 -8.63 13.95 1.71
N LEU A 287 -7.54 14.16 0.96
CA LEU A 287 -7.54 14.20 -0.49
C LEU A 287 -7.70 12.78 -1.08
N VAL A 288 -7.04 11.79 -0.46
CA VAL A 288 -7.18 10.37 -0.80
C VAL A 288 -8.65 9.94 -0.82
N GLU A 289 -9.41 10.33 0.19
CA GLU A 289 -10.80 9.95 0.36
C GLU A 289 -11.68 10.56 -0.74
N ARG A 290 -11.43 11.82 -1.14
CA ARG A 290 -12.13 12.43 -2.28
C ARG A 290 -11.79 11.75 -3.60
N MET A 291 -10.52 11.42 -3.79
CA MET A 291 -10.06 10.71 -4.99
C MET A 291 -10.67 9.30 -5.06
N ASN A 292 -10.81 8.60 -3.93
CA ASN A 292 -11.47 7.30 -3.83
C ASN A 292 -12.93 7.37 -4.31
N ILE A 293 -13.68 8.37 -3.87
CA ILE A 293 -15.09 8.54 -4.26
C ILE A 293 -15.19 8.92 -5.74
N ALA A 294 -14.32 9.84 -6.21
CA ALA A 294 -14.30 10.29 -7.59
C ALA A 294 -13.99 9.14 -8.58
N ILE A 295 -13.03 8.26 -8.26
CA ILE A 295 -12.61 7.18 -9.15
C ILE A 295 -13.50 5.93 -9.05
N HIS A 296 -14.25 5.76 -7.96
CA HIS A 296 -15.08 4.58 -7.69
C HIS A 296 -15.96 4.13 -8.87
N PRO A 297 -16.69 5.02 -9.59
CA PRO A 297 -17.55 4.62 -10.69
C PRO A 297 -16.84 3.90 -11.84
N TRP A 298 -15.55 4.15 -12.03
CA TRP A 298 -14.75 3.54 -13.10
C TRP A 298 -14.14 2.21 -12.64
N VAL A 299 -13.65 2.15 -11.41
CA VAL A 299 -12.90 0.99 -10.91
C VAL A 299 -13.81 -0.15 -10.43
N ARG A 300 -15.10 0.13 -10.16
CA ARG A 300 -16.10 -0.91 -9.85
C ARG A 300 -16.24 -1.93 -10.99
N TYR A 301 -16.02 -1.53 -12.24
CA TYR A 301 -16.04 -2.46 -13.37
C TYR A 301 -14.91 -3.49 -13.29
N VAL A 302 -13.82 -3.17 -12.62
CA VAL A 302 -12.66 -4.05 -12.46
C VAL A 302 -12.76 -4.88 -11.16
N GLY A 303 -13.84 -4.72 -10.39
CA GLY A 303 -14.03 -5.41 -9.11
C GLY A 303 -13.26 -4.77 -7.94
N LEU A 304 -12.73 -3.58 -8.15
CA LEU A 304 -12.03 -2.79 -7.14
C LEU A 304 -12.94 -1.71 -6.55
N SER A 305 -12.57 -1.23 -5.37
CA SER A 305 -13.07 0.00 -4.79
C SER A 305 -12.08 1.15 -4.99
N GLY A 306 -12.55 2.39 -4.91
CA GLY A 306 -11.65 3.55 -4.98
C GLY A 306 -10.53 3.47 -3.95
N ARG A 307 -10.87 3.00 -2.74
CA ARG A 307 -9.94 2.71 -1.65
C ARG A 307 -8.84 1.72 -2.02
N ASP A 308 -9.18 0.68 -2.79
CA ASP A 308 -8.20 -0.33 -3.22
C ASP A 308 -7.22 0.23 -4.24
N VAL A 309 -7.67 1.15 -5.09
CA VAL A 309 -6.84 1.79 -6.11
C VAL A 309 -5.75 2.63 -5.46
N VAL A 310 -6.08 3.37 -4.41
CA VAL A 310 -5.08 4.12 -3.65
C VAL A 310 -4.00 3.20 -3.07
N ARG A 311 -4.37 2.01 -2.58
CA ARG A 311 -3.39 1.01 -2.09
C ARG A 311 -2.53 0.43 -3.20
N ILE A 312 -3.11 0.15 -4.38
CA ILE A 312 -2.35 -0.22 -5.58
C ILE A 312 -1.32 0.85 -5.89
N LEU A 313 -1.71 2.12 -5.80
CA LEU A 313 -0.82 3.23 -6.06
C LEU A 313 0.27 3.42 -5.00
N MET A 314 0.01 3.09 -3.73
CA MET A 314 1.07 3.02 -2.72
C MET A 314 2.20 2.05 -3.13
N GLY A 315 1.88 1.06 -3.97
CA GLY A 315 2.86 0.12 -4.53
C GLY A 315 3.92 0.79 -5.40
N PHE A 316 3.61 1.90 -6.09
CA PHE A 316 4.61 2.68 -6.83
C PHE A 316 5.72 3.22 -5.93
N GLY A 317 5.43 3.42 -4.64
CA GLY A 317 6.45 3.60 -3.61
C GLY A 317 7.11 2.27 -3.28
N CYS A 318 6.42 1.37 -2.60
CA CYS A 318 6.95 0.04 -2.31
C CYS A 318 5.84 -1.00 -2.22
N ASN A 319 6.00 -2.11 -2.93
CA ASN A 319 5.00 -3.18 -2.96
C ASN A 319 4.81 -3.86 -1.59
N VAL A 320 5.83 -3.91 -0.73
CA VAL A 320 5.74 -4.54 0.59
C VAL A 320 4.72 -3.83 1.52
N PRO A 321 4.90 -2.55 1.88
CA PRO A 321 3.92 -1.84 2.71
C PRO A 321 2.57 -1.69 2.01
N ALA A 322 2.55 -1.61 0.67
CA ALA A 322 1.31 -1.59 -0.08
C ALA A 322 0.51 -2.88 0.09
N VAL A 323 1.15 -4.06 -0.04
CA VAL A 323 0.50 -5.37 0.18
C VAL A 323 -0.01 -5.49 1.61
N ILE A 324 0.78 -5.07 2.61
CA ILE A 324 0.35 -5.08 4.03
C ILE A 324 -0.86 -4.15 4.23
N SER A 325 -0.86 -2.96 3.61
CA SER A 325 -1.99 -2.02 3.72
C SER A 325 -3.31 -2.56 3.16
N THR A 326 -3.27 -3.61 2.33
CA THR A 326 -4.49 -4.28 1.80
C THR A 326 -5.29 -5.01 2.88
N ARG A 327 -4.80 -5.14 4.10
CA ARG A 327 -5.57 -5.62 5.26
C ARG A 327 -6.83 -4.78 5.49
N ALA A 328 -6.76 -3.49 5.18
CA ALA A 328 -7.90 -2.60 5.24
C ALA A 328 -8.77 -2.62 3.96
N CYS A 329 -8.50 -3.48 2.97
CA CYS A 329 -9.41 -3.73 1.84
C CYS A 329 -10.61 -4.55 2.28
N SER A 330 -11.68 -4.53 1.49
CA SER A 330 -12.81 -5.42 1.75
C SER A 330 -12.40 -6.86 1.47
N GLY A 331 -13.00 -7.83 2.17
CA GLY A 331 -12.72 -9.24 1.93
C GLY A 331 -12.94 -9.63 0.45
N CYS A 332 -13.91 -9.00 -0.21
CA CYS A 332 -14.25 -9.25 -1.62
C CYS A 332 -13.25 -8.66 -2.63
N SER A 333 -12.55 -7.57 -2.29
CA SER A 333 -11.62 -6.89 -3.22
C SER A 333 -10.14 -7.05 -2.86
N ARG A 334 -9.80 -7.49 -1.65
CA ARG A 334 -8.42 -7.62 -1.14
C ARG A 334 -7.51 -8.41 -2.08
N ASN A 335 -7.94 -9.58 -2.54
CA ASN A 335 -7.12 -10.41 -3.45
C ASN A 335 -6.87 -9.71 -4.80
N THR A 336 -7.87 -8.99 -5.32
CA THR A 336 -7.73 -8.21 -6.56
C THR A 336 -6.81 -7.00 -6.35
N ALA A 337 -6.85 -6.37 -5.18
CA ALA A 337 -5.92 -5.29 -4.81
C ALA A 337 -4.47 -5.79 -4.73
N ILE A 338 -4.23 -6.95 -4.09
CA ILE A 338 -2.91 -7.58 -4.03
C ILE A 338 -2.40 -7.93 -5.43
N ALA A 339 -3.26 -8.52 -6.28
CA ALA A 339 -2.92 -8.80 -7.67
C ALA A 339 -2.57 -7.52 -8.46
N GLY A 340 -3.27 -6.41 -8.19
CA GLY A 340 -2.99 -5.11 -8.79
C GLY A 340 -1.64 -4.53 -8.36
N ILE A 341 -1.29 -4.66 -7.08
CA ILE A 341 0.03 -4.26 -6.58
C ILE A 341 1.14 -5.12 -7.20
N ALA A 342 0.95 -6.45 -7.24
CA ALA A 342 1.97 -7.37 -7.73
C ALA A 342 2.23 -7.26 -9.24
N PHE A 343 1.21 -6.92 -10.02
CA PHE A 343 1.28 -6.87 -11.48
C PHE A 343 1.50 -5.45 -12.01
N GLY A 344 0.72 -4.47 -11.53
CA GLY A 344 0.62 -3.15 -12.13
C GLY A 344 1.40 -2.03 -11.43
N ALA A 345 1.78 -2.22 -10.16
CA ALA A 345 2.55 -1.23 -9.43
C ALA A 345 4.05 -1.43 -9.68
N ALA A 346 4.60 -0.65 -10.60
CA ALA A 346 6.04 -0.53 -10.78
C ALA A 346 6.63 0.19 -9.56
N CYS A 347 7.28 -0.54 -8.66
CA CYS A 347 7.75 0.01 -7.39
C CYS A 347 8.85 1.08 -7.58
N SER A 348 9.24 1.75 -6.49
CA SER A 348 10.25 2.82 -6.48
C SER A 348 11.58 2.43 -7.12
N TYR A 349 11.90 1.14 -7.16
CA TYR A 349 13.08 0.64 -7.85
C TYR A 349 12.85 0.46 -9.35
N GLN A 350 11.70 -0.14 -9.71
CA GLN A 350 11.39 -0.49 -11.09
C GLN A 350 11.18 0.76 -11.95
N LEU A 351 10.50 1.80 -11.43
CA LEU A 351 10.20 3.01 -12.20
C LEU A 351 11.47 3.74 -12.69
N PRO A 352 12.44 4.12 -11.82
CA PRO A 352 13.71 4.70 -12.25
C PRO A 352 14.53 3.80 -13.18
N ALA A 353 14.62 2.50 -12.87
CA ALA A 353 15.38 1.55 -13.69
C ALA A 353 14.80 1.44 -15.11
N THR A 354 13.48 1.30 -15.21
CA THR A 354 12.76 1.32 -16.50
C THR A 354 12.99 2.64 -17.23
N TRP A 355 12.92 3.77 -16.54
CA TRP A 355 13.17 5.08 -17.15
C TRP A 355 14.59 5.18 -17.72
N ALA A 356 15.60 4.77 -16.96
CA ALA A 356 17.00 4.78 -17.39
C ALA A 356 17.21 3.92 -18.65
N VAL A 357 16.73 2.68 -18.63
CA VAL A 357 16.88 1.73 -19.76
C VAL A 357 16.14 2.21 -21.01
N LEU A 358 14.88 2.66 -20.87
CA LEU A 358 14.08 3.12 -22.01
C LEU A 358 14.60 4.45 -22.58
N SER A 359 15.06 5.37 -21.73
CA SER A 359 15.65 6.63 -22.20
C SER A 359 16.93 6.40 -23.00
N ALA A 360 17.82 5.53 -22.52
CA ALA A 360 19.02 5.13 -23.26
C ALA A 360 18.68 4.49 -24.62
N ALA A 361 17.69 3.60 -24.65
CA ALA A 361 17.26 2.95 -25.89
C ALA A 361 16.61 3.93 -26.88
N ALA A 362 15.81 4.89 -26.40
CA ALA A 362 15.18 5.90 -27.22
C ALA A 362 16.19 6.85 -27.86
N ILE A 363 17.20 7.30 -27.10
CA ILE A 363 18.29 8.15 -27.60
C ILE A 363 19.03 7.43 -28.75
N ARG A 364 19.32 6.14 -28.58
CA ARG A 364 19.99 5.32 -29.60
C ARG A 364 19.16 5.11 -30.87
N SER A 365 17.84 5.00 -30.74
CA SER A 365 16.95 4.87 -31.90
C SER A 365 16.55 6.22 -32.52
N GLY A 366 17.06 7.35 -32.02
CA GLY A 366 16.64 8.69 -32.45
C GLY A 366 15.19 9.04 -32.10
N GLY A 367 14.57 8.30 -31.19
CA GLY A 367 13.20 8.49 -30.72
C GLY A 367 13.14 9.42 -29.52
N SER A 368 11.93 9.83 -29.13
CA SER A 368 11.75 10.62 -27.91
C SER A 368 11.70 9.73 -26.66
N PRO A 369 12.58 9.94 -25.66
CA PRO A 369 12.57 9.18 -24.40
C PRO A 369 11.21 9.21 -23.70
N LEU A 370 10.55 10.36 -23.72
CA LEU A 370 9.24 10.56 -23.12
C LEU A 370 8.18 9.67 -23.79
N ALA A 371 8.15 9.57 -25.12
CA ALA A 371 7.13 8.74 -25.79
C ALA A 371 7.28 7.26 -25.45
N LEU A 372 8.53 6.75 -25.38
CA LEU A 372 8.76 5.35 -25.04
C LEU A 372 8.38 5.04 -23.58
N CYS A 373 8.76 5.92 -22.64
CA CYS A 373 8.40 5.78 -21.22
C CYS A 373 6.89 5.90 -20.98
N PHE A 374 6.20 6.87 -21.59
CA PHE A 374 4.75 6.97 -21.49
C PHE A 374 4.03 5.82 -22.20
N GLY A 375 4.57 5.35 -23.33
CA GLY A 375 4.09 4.15 -24.03
C GLY A 375 4.14 2.92 -23.11
N TYR A 376 5.25 2.73 -22.38
CA TYR A 376 5.38 1.71 -21.35
C TYR A 376 4.31 1.85 -20.26
N LEU A 377 4.11 3.04 -19.69
CA LEU A 377 3.13 3.26 -18.62
C LEU A 377 1.68 3.05 -19.09
N ILE A 378 1.34 3.50 -20.30
CA ILE A 378 0.02 3.26 -20.90
C ILE A 378 -0.19 1.76 -21.10
N TYR A 379 0.79 1.07 -21.66
CA TYR A 379 0.72 -0.36 -21.89
C TYR A 379 0.61 -1.16 -20.57
N LEU A 380 1.41 -0.80 -19.56
CA LEU A 380 1.32 -1.36 -18.21
C LEU A 380 -0.05 -1.10 -17.58
N GLY A 381 -0.58 0.11 -17.69
CA GLY A 381 -1.90 0.46 -17.18
C GLY A 381 -3.03 -0.33 -17.84
N LEU A 382 -3.03 -0.42 -19.18
CA LEU A 382 -4.03 -1.17 -19.94
C LEU A 382 -3.98 -2.66 -19.63
N THR A 383 -2.80 -3.27 -19.66
CA THR A 383 -2.62 -4.70 -19.34
C THR A 383 -3.00 -5.00 -17.89
N THR A 384 -2.71 -4.09 -16.96
CA THR A 384 -3.16 -4.21 -15.56
C THR A 384 -4.68 -4.19 -15.45
N LEU A 385 -5.36 -3.26 -16.13
CA LEU A 385 -6.83 -3.19 -16.10
C LEU A 385 -7.46 -4.46 -16.69
N ILE A 386 -6.93 -4.97 -17.80
CA ILE A 386 -7.39 -6.21 -18.43
C ILE A 386 -7.15 -7.40 -17.48
N TYR A 387 -5.94 -7.52 -16.93
CA TYR A 387 -5.58 -8.57 -15.97
C TYR A 387 -6.53 -8.56 -14.76
N LEU A 388 -6.77 -7.41 -14.15
CA LEU A 388 -7.64 -7.31 -12.97
C LEU A 388 -9.11 -7.57 -13.32
N ARG A 389 -9.58 -7.13 -14.49
CA ARG A 389 -10.95 -7.39 -14.95
C ARG A 389 -11.20 -8.88 -15.13
N LEU A 390 -10.21 -9.61 -15.64
CA LEU A 390 -10.27 -11.06 -15.86
C LEU A 390 -10.03 -11.87 -14.59
N THR A 391 -9.30 -11.31 -13.62
CA THR A 391 -8.94 -12.03 -12.39
C THR A 391 -9.81 -11.72 -11.17
N SER A 392 -10.59 -10.65 -11.22
CA SER A 392 -11.48 -10.21 -10.13
C SER A 392 -12.63 -11.17 -9.84
N SER A 393 -12.98 -11.26 -8.55
CA SER A 393 -14.12 -12.05 -8.07
C SER A 393 -15.45 -11.48 -8.58
N PRO A 394 -16.44 -12.30 -8.96
CA PRO A 394 -17.80 -11.86 -9.29
C PRO A 394 -18.42 -10.98 -8.18
N SER A 395 -18.25 -11.35 -6.91
CA SER A 395 -18.81 -10.60 -5.76
C SER A 395 -18.20 -9.20 -5.59
N GLY A 396 -16.94 -9.00 -6.01
CA GLY A 396 -16.30 -7.68 -6.01
C GLY A 396 -16.85 -6.75 -7.10
N ARG A 397 -17.47 -7.33 -8.14
CA ARG A 397 -18.05 -6.64 -9.30
C ARG A 397 -19.57 -6.45 -9.19
N ASP A 398 -20.18 -6.93 -8.10
CA ASP A 398 -21.62 -6.84 -7.90
C ASP A 398 -22.06 -5.37 -7.75
N ALA A 399 -23.09 -4.99 -8.50
CA ALA A 399 -23.66 -3.66 -8.48
C ALA A 399 -24.33 -3.32 -7.14
N LEU A 400 -24.72 -4.34 -6.36
CA LEU A 400 -25.32 -4.19 -5.04
C LEU A 400 -24.30 -3.86 -3.93
N ASN A 401 -22.99 -3.98 -4.21
CA ASN A 401 -21.94 -3.67 -3.25
C ASN A 401 -21.66 -2.14 -3.18
N ILE A 402 -22.64 -1.40 -2.69
CA ILE A 402 -22.66 0.07 -2.64
C ILE A 402 -21.67 0.64 -1.62
N LEU A 403 -21.25 1.88 -1.86
CA LEU A 403 -20.46 2.67 -0.92
C LEU A 403 -21.32 3.08 0.29
N MET A 404 -20.80 2.88 1.50
CA MET A 404 -21.43 3.26 2.77
C MET A 404 -20.82 4.55 3.36
N THR A 405 -19.80 5.13 2.71
CA THR A 405 -19.10 6.33 3.19
C THR A 405 -19.80 7.64 2.84
N PRO A 406 -19.55 8.71 3.62
CA PRO A 406 -19.99 10.06 3.27
C PRO A 406 -19.59 10.40 1.83
N ARG A 407 -20.51 11.00 1.06
CA ARG A 407 -20.27 11.36 -0.35
C ARG A 407 -19.13 12.38 -0.52
N ARG A 408 -18.81 13.16 0.53
CA ARG A 408 -17.81 14.24 0.48
C ARG A 408 -17.12 14.38 1.85
N PRO A 409 -15.87 13.92 2.01
CA PRO A 409 -15.10 14.12 3.23
C PRO A 409 -14.61 15.58 3.35
N PHE A 410 -14.47 16.05 4.60
CA PHE A 410 -13.90 17.36 4.90
C PHE A 410 -12.38 17.34 4.66
N MET A 411 -11.90 18.26 3.81
CA MET A 411 -10.47 18.47 3.62
C MET A 411 -9.91 19.34 4.73
N GLN A 412 -8.67 19.05 5.13
CA GLN A 412 -7.93 19.80 6.14
C GLN A 412 -6.48 19.97 5.70
N TRP A 413 -5.76 20.91 6.30
CA TRP A 413 -4.34 21.06 5.99
C TRP A 413 -3.50 19.93 6.64
N PRO A 414 -2.51 19.37 5.92
CA PRO A 414 -1.59 18.40 6.47
C PRO A 414 -0.76 18.99 7.62
N SER A 415 -0.55 18.22 8.69
CA SER A 415 0.32 18.62 9.79
C SER A 415 1.72 18.02 9.62
N ALA A 416 2.78 18.80 9.88
CA ALA A 416 4.17 18.34 9.72
C ALA A 416 4.48 17.10 10.59
N LYS A 417 3.91 17.04 11.80
CA LYS A 417 4.03 15.88 12.71
C LYS A 417 3.43 14.60 12.10
N ALA A 418 2.31 14.70 11.40
CA ALA A 418 1.70 13.56 10.72
C ALA A 418 2.54 13.10 9.52
N LEU A 419 3.06 14.04 8.72
CA LEU A 419 3.92 13.71 7.57
C LEU A 419 5.19 13.00 8.02
N TRP A 420 5.86 13.51 9.06
CA TRP A 420 7.06 12.87 9.60
C TRP A 420 6.78 11.47 10.15
N ARG A 421 5.67 11.32 10.88
CA ARG A 421 5.26 10.01 11.42
C ARG A 421 5.01 8.99 10.31
N GLU A 422 4.35 9.39 9.23
CA GLU A 422 4.13 8.55 8.05
C GLU A 422 5.47 8.16 7.40
N ALA A 423 6.34 9.13 7.12
CA ALA A 423 7.63 8.87 6.48
C ALA A 423 8.52 7.95 7.35
N TYR A 424 8.57 8.21 8.65
CA TYR A 424 9.31 7.38 9.61
C TYR A 424 8.77 5.95 9.69
N SER A 425 7.44 5.78 9.72
CA SER A 425 6.81 4.46 9.74
C SER A 425 7.19 3.66 8.50
N THR A 426 7.07 4.24 7.31
CA THR A 426 7.45 3.58 6.05
C THR A 426 8.94 3.25 6.01
N LEU A 427 9.80 4.17 6.47
CA LEU A 427 11.25 3.96 6.52
C LEU A 427 11.64 2.84 7.48
N ARG A 428 11.00 2.76 8.65
CA ARG A 428 11.20 1.68 9.63
C ARG A 428 10.74 0.34 9.04
N GLN A 429 9.58 0.29 8.40
CA GLN A 429 9.08 -0.93 7.75
C GLN A 429 10.02 -1.40 6.64
N PHE A 430 10.47 -0.48 5.78
CA PHE A 430 11.47 -0.77 4.75
C PHE A 430 12.77 -1.32 5.36
N SER A 431 13.30 -0.68 6.39
CA SER A 431 14.56 -1.07 7.01
C SER A 431 14.47 -2.43 7.71
N VAL A 432 13.37 -2.70 8.44
CA VAL A 432 13.22 -3.94 9.21
C VAL A 432 12.83 -5.13 8.34
N GLN A 433 12.07 -4.91 7.26
CA GLN A 433 11.56 -6.01 6.42
C GLN A 433 12.35 -6.20 5.14
N ALA A 434 12.69 -5.12 4.42
CA ALA A 434 13.34 -5.22 3.11
C ALA A 434 14.86 -5.44 3.22
N MET A 435 15.54 -4.79 4.17
CA MET A 435 17.01 -4.93 4.29
C MET A 435 17.48 -6.36 4.58
N PRO A 436 16.90 -7.10 5.55
CA PRO A 436 17.38 -8.45 5.83
C PRO A 436 17.20 -9.39 4.64
N ILE A 437 16.09 -9.24 3.91
CA ILE A 437 15.82 -10.05 2.71
C ILE A 437 16.77 -9.64 1.58
N PHE A 438 17.03 -8.34 1.40
CA PHE A 438 18.01 -7.85 0.41
C PHE A 438 19.41 -8.43 0.68
N VAL A 439 19.89 -8.38 1.92
CA VAL A 439 21.17 -8.99 2.31
C VAL A 439 21.17 -10.49 2.01
N GLY A 440 20.09 -11.21 2.36
CA GLY A 440 19.96 -12.64 2.05
C GLY A 440 20.00 -12.94 0.55
N ILE A 441 19.35 -12.11 -0.28
CA ILE A 441 19.37 -12.22 -1.74
C ILE A 441 20.78 -11.98 -2.28
N CYS A 442 21.51 -10.96 -1.81
CA CYS A 442 22.89 -10.69 -2.22
C CYS A 442 23.81 -11.89 -1.91
N VAL A 443 23.73 -12.42 -0.69
CA VAL A 443 24.53 -13.57 -0.28
C VAL A 443 24.21 -14.79 -1.14
N PHE A 444 22.93 -15.09 -1.34
CA PHE A 444 22.51 -16.24 -2.14
C PHE A 444 22.88 -16.07 -3.62
N ALA A 445 22.61 -14.92 -4.21
CA ALA A 445 22.97 -14.61 -5.60
C ALA A 445 24.48 -14.72 -5.83
N SER A 446 25.29 -14.23 -4.88
CA SER A 446 26.74 -14.36 -4.94
C SER A 446 27.20 -15.82 -4.91
N LEU A 447 26.62 -16.67 -4.04
CA LEU A 447 26.91 -18.11 -4.02
C LEU A 447 26.53 -18.78 -5.34
N LEU A 448 25.35 -18.46 -5.90
CA LEU A 448 24.90 -19.01 -7.18
C LEU A 448 25.78 -18.57 -8.35
N ALA A 449 26.23 -17.33 -8.34
CA ALA A 449 27.16 -16.80 -9.34
C ALA A 449 28.50 -17.54 -9.26
N ASN A 450 29.06 -17.72 -8.06
CA ASN A 450 30.32 -18.44 -7.85
C ASN A 450 30.24 -19.92 -8.26
N TRP A 451 29.08 -20.57 -8.10
CA TRP A 451 28.85 -21.94 -8.58
C TRP A 451 28.54 -22.04 -10.08
N GLY A 452 28.50 -20.92 -10.80
CA GLY A 452 28.16 -20.89 -12.23
C GLY A 452 26.70 -21.25 -12.53
N ILE A 453 25.83 -21.37 -11.51
CA ILE A 453 24.42 -21.72 -11.66
C ILE A 453 23.69 -20.62 -12.41
N LEU A 454 24.06 -19.36 -12.17
CA LEU A 454 23.46 -18.21 -12.83
C LEU A 454 23.78 -18.20 -14.35
N ALA A 455 25.02 -18.50 -14.71
CA ALA A 455 25.45 -18.65 -16.11
C ALA A 455 24.78 -19.87 -16.78
N PHE A 456 24.66 -21.00 -16.06
CA PHE A 456 23.95 -22.17 -16.55
C PHE A 456 22.46 -21.87 -16.80
N ALA A 457 21.78 -21.22 -15.85
CA ALA A 457 20.39 -20.81 -15.98
C ALA A 457 20.19 -19.86 -17.17
N SER A 458 21.11 -18.91 -17.37
CA SER A 458 21.11 -18.02 -18.54
C SER A 458 21.20 -18.79 -19.86
N ARG A 459 22.07 -19.80 -19.98
CA ARG A 459 22.18 -20.63 -21.19
C ARG A 459 20.94 -21.48 -21.46
N VAL A 460 20.31 -22.01 -20.42
CA VAL A 460 19.09 -22.83 -20.54
C VAL A 460 17.88 -21.97 -20.89
N LEU A 461 17.78 -20.76 -20.33
CA LEU A 461 16.67 -19.83 -20.58
C LEU A 461 16.87 -18.96 -21.82
N GLY A 462 18.11 -18.83 -22.32
CA GLY A 462 18.45 -18.07 -23.52
C GLY A 462 17.59 -18.40 -24.75
N PRO A 463 17.39 -19.68 -25.11
CA PRO A 463 16.50 -20.07 -26.21
C PRO A 463 15.04 -19.63 -26.04
N LEU A 464 14.55 -19.52 -24.80
CA LEU A 464 13.19 -19.05 -24.53
C LEU A 464 13.02 -17.56 -24.83
N MET A 465 14.10 -16.77 -24.78
CA MET A 465 14.06 -15.34 -25.13
C MET A 465 13.72 -15.12 -26.61
N ALA A 466 14.07 -16.06 -27.49
CA ALA A 466 13.74 -15.97 -28.91
C ALA A 466 12.22 -15.96 -29.17
N ILE A 467 11.42 -16.60 -28.31
CA ILE A 467 9.94 -16.59 -28.38
C ILE A 467 9.41 -15.16 -28.24
N PHE A 468 10.11 -14.31 -27.49
CA PHE A 468 9.76 -12.91 -27.26
C PHE A 468 10.49 -11.95 -28.21
N ASN A 469 11.15 -12.46 -29.27
CA ASN A 469 12.00 -11.67 -30.17
C ASN A 469 13.13 -10.92 -29.43
N LEU A 470 13.66 -11.52 -28.36
CA LEU A 470 14.73 -10.98 -27.53
C LEU A 470 16.05 -11.76 -27.72
N PRO A 471 17.21 -11.09 -27.60
CA PRO A 471 18.49 -11.77 -27.62
C PRO A 471 18.67 -12.66 -26.39
N ALA A 472 19.44 -13.74 -26.51
CA ALA A 472 19.69 -14.68 -25.41
C ALA A 472 20.30 -14.00 -24.16
N ALA A 473 21.07 -12.92 -24.35
CA ALA A 473 21.67 -12.14 -23.28
C ALA A 473 20.63 -11.47 -22.35
N ALA A 474 19.40 -11.23 -22.83
CA ALA A 474 18.32 -10.67 -22.02
C ALA A 474 17.76 -11.65 -20.97
N ALA A 475 18.08 -12.95 -21.05
CA ALA A 475 17.58 -13.96 -20.13
C ALA A 475 18.03 -13.69 -18.68
N LEU A 476 19.31 -13.35 -18.47
CA LEU A 476 19.86 -13.11 -17.15
C LEU A 476 19.24 -11.88 -16.47
N PRO A 477 19.13 -10.71 -17.12
CA PRO A 477 18.39 -9.57 -16.60
C PRO A 477 16.94 -9.88 -16.23
N VAL A 478 16.20 -10.63 -17.06
CA VAL A 478 14.81 -11.00 -16.79
C VAL A 478 14.67 -11.91 -15.55
N VAL A 479 15.57 -12.88 -15.41
CA VAL A 479 15.60 -13.78 -14.24
C VAL A 479 15.96 -12.99 -12.98
N LEU A 480 16.99 -12.16 -13.05
CA LEU A 480 17.40 -11.32 -11.93
C LEU A 480 16.29 -10.35 -11.54
N ALA A 481 15.63 -9.70 -12.51
CA ALA A 481 14.48 -8.82 -12.31
C ALA A 481 13.28 -9.50 -11.63
N SER A 482 13.15 -10.82 -11.78
CA SER A 482 12.12 -11.62 -11.10
C SER A 482 12.44 -11.83 -9.62
N ILE A 483 13.73 -11.93 -9.27
CA ILE A 483 14.19 -12.03 -7.88
C ILE A 483 14.22 -10.64 -7.23
N ARG A 484 14.81 -9.66 -7.91
CA ARG A 484 15.06 -8.29 -7.45
C ARG A 484 14.96 -7.34 -8.65
N LYS A 485 14.14 -6.28 -8.56
CA LYS A 485 13.76 -5.45 -9.73
C LYS A 485 14.89 -4.60 -10.32
N ASP A 486 16.03 -4.52 -9.64
CA ASP A 486 17.23 -3.89 -10.14
C ASP A 486 17.91 -4.61 -11.29
N GLY A 487 17.64 -5.91 -11.46
CA GLY A 487 18.10 -6.66 -12.62
C GLY A 487 17.69 -6.02 -13.96
N ILE A 488 16.68 -5.14 -13.97
CA ILE A 488 16.30 -4.34 -15.14
C ILE A 488 17.44 -3.41 -15.59
N LEU A 489 18.23 -2.83 -14.69
CA LEU A 489 19.35 -1.94 -15.05
C LEU A 489 20.41 -2.65 -15.88
N LEU A 490 20.52 -3.98 -15.75
CA LEU A 490 21.44 -4.80 -16.55
C LEU A 490 21.09 -4.83 -18.03
N LEU A 491 19.88 -4.41 -18.40
CA LEU A 491 19.51 -4.19 -19.80
C LEU A 491 20.13 -2.91 -20.38
N ALA A 492 20.55 -1.97 -19.53
CA ALA A 492 21.29 -0.77 -19.95
C ALA A 492 22.81 -0.98 -19.93
N SER A 493 23.31 -1.84 -19.04
CA SER A 493 24.75 -2.07 -18.86
C SER A 493 25.21 -3.36 -19.55
N ASP A 494 25.78 -3.21 -20.74
CA ASP A 494 26.87 -4.09 -21.17
C ASP A 494 27.98 -3.20 -21.75
N GLN A 495 29.14 -3.17 -21.08
CA GLN A 495 30.46 -2.87 -21.67
C GLN A 495 30.58 -1.70 -22.66
N GLY A 496 30.06 -0.51 -22.35
CA GLY A 496 30.29 0.67 -23.20
C GLY A 496 29.64 0.62 -24.59
N GLU A 497 28.94 -0.47 -24.93
CA GLU A 497 28.01 -0.58 -26.05
C GLU A 497 26.74 -1.29 -25.56
N THR A 498 25.68 -0.51 -25.35
CA THR A 498 24.35 -1.03 -25.00
C THR A 498 23.98 -2.19 -25.93
N MET A 499 23.44 -3.29 -25.38
CA MET A 499 22.95 -4.42 -26.18
C MET A 499 22.22 -3.91 -27.45
N PRO A 500 22.52 -4.43 -28.64
CA PRO A 500 21.93 -3.94 -29.90
C PRO A 500 20.47 -4.39 -30.01
N MET A 501 19.62 -3.82 -29.17
CA MET A 501 18.19 -4.08 -29.08
C MET A 501 17.44 -2.87 -29.61
N THR A 502 16.46 -3.07 -30.50
CA THR A 502 15.61 -1.96 -30.94
C THR A 502 14.82 -1.36 -29.77
N ALA A 503 14.24 -0.16 -29.95
CA ALA A 503 13.39 0.45 -28.93
C ALA A 503 12.22 -0.47 -28.54
N GLY A 504 11.61 -1.16 -29.51
CA GLY A 504 10.55 -2.15 -29.27
C GLY A 504 11.02 -3.40 -28.53
N GLN A 505 12.21 -3.92 -28.84
CA GLN A 505 12.80 -5.05 -28.09
C GLN A 505 13.14 -4.65 -26.66
N THR A 506 13.66 -3.43 -26.45
CA THR A 506 13.95 -2.91 -25.12
C THR A 506 12.66 -2.76 -24.31
N LEU A 507 11.61 -2.18 -24.90
CA LEU A 507 10.29 -2.07 -24.30
C LEU A 507 9.75 -3.44 -23.88
N THR A 508 9.88 -4.44 -24.76
CA THR A 508 9.47 -5.83 -24.52
C THR A 508 10.23 -6.48 -23.38
N ALA A 509 11.56 -6.34 -23.36
CA ALA A 509 12.41 -6.88 -22.30
C ALA A 509 12.13 -6.24 -20.94
N VAL A 510 12.00 -4.91 -20.90
CA VAL A 510 11.69 -4.18 -19.66
C VAL A 510 10.28 -4.52 -19.15
N TYR A 511 9.30 -4.66 -20.03
CA TYR A 511 7.95 -5.09 -19.65
C TYR A 511 7.95 -6.52 -19.08
N LEU A 512 8.61 -7.47 -19.76
CA LEU A 512 8.73 -8.84 -19.30
C LEU A 512 9.43 -8.90 -17.94
N ALA A 513 10.60 -8.28 -17.82
CA ALA A 513 11.37 -8.21 -16.58
C ALA A 513 10.59 -7.53 -15.44
N GLY A 514 9.78 -6.53 -15.77
CA GLY A 514 8.94 -5.79 -14.83
C GLY A 514 7.77 -6.61 -14.29
N VAL A 515 7.04 -7.31 -15.16
CA VAL A 515 5.69 -7.83 -14.84
C VAL A 515 5.64 -9.35 -14.65
N LEU A 516 6.62 -10.10 -15.16
CA LEU A 516 6.62 -11.58 -15.14
C LEU A 516 6.32 -12.15 -13.76
N LEU A 517 7.03 -11.67 -12.75
CA LEU A 517 6.83 -12.01 -11.33
C LEU A 517 7.06 -10.76 -10.47
N PRO A 518 6.36 -10.62 -9.33
CA PRO A 518 6.73 -9.64 -8.32
C PRO A 518 8.07 -10.08 -7.70
N CYS A 519 8.87 -9.13 -7.20
CA CYS A 519 10.16 -9.47 -6.61
C CYS A 519 10.01 -10.50 -5.46
N LEU A 520 11.07 -11.23 -5.14
CA LEU A 520 11.06 -12.28 -4.13
C LEU A 520 10.55 -11.76 -2.78
N VAL A 521 10.97 -10.56 -2.37
CA VAL A 521 10.50 -9.89 -1.16
C VAL A 521 8.97 -9.75 -1.18
N THR A 522 8.41 -9.22 -2.27
CA THR A 522 6.96 -9.02 -2.41
C THR A 522 6.22 -10.35 -2.43
N SER A 523 6.75 -11.36 -3.14
CA SER A 523 6.18 -12.71 -3.19
C SER A 523 6.09 -13.33 -1.79
N LEU A 524 7.14 -13.21 -0.98
CA LEU A 524 7.17 -13.69 0.41
C LEU A 524 6.20 -12.92 1.30
N THR A 525 6.06 -11.60 1.10
CA THR A 525 5.07 -10.80 1.83
C THR A 525 3.65 -11.20 1.46
N ILE A 526 3.34 -11.41 0.18
CA ILE A 526 2.03 -11.91 -0.27
C ILE A 526 1.73 -13.29 0.34
N ALA A 527 2.73 -14.17 0.39
CA ALA A 527 2.61 -15.48 1.03
C ALA A 527 2.30 -15.39 2.53
N ARG A 528 2.89 -14.42 3.23
CA ARG A 528 2.58 -14.15 4.65
C ARG A 528 1.19 -13.54 4.84
N GLU A 529 0.70 -12.75 3.88
CA GLU A 529 -0.60 -12.05 3.98
C GLU A 529 -1.82 -12.87 3.57
N THR A 530 -1.64 -13.88 2.71
CA THR A 530 -2.74 -14.66 2.14
C THR A 530 -2.62 -16.13 2.53
N ASP A 531 -1.85 -16.91 1.79
CA ASP A 531 -1.46 -18.32 2.04
C ASP A 531 -0.54 -18.77 0.90
N TRP A 532 0.37 -19.72 1.11
CA TRP A 532 1.28 -20.20 0.06
C TRP A 532 0.55 -20.74 -1.19
N ARG A 533 -0.57 -21.45 -1.00
CA ARG A 533 -1.38 -21.97 -2.12
C ARG A 533 -1.96 -20.85 -2.99
N ARG A 534 -2.50 -19.82 -2.35
CA ARG A 534 -3.10 -18.67 -3.05
C ARG A 534 -2.01 -17.83 -3.72
N THR A 535 -0.86 -17.68 -3.08
CA THR A 535 0.30 -17.00 -3.68
C THR A 535 0.79 -17.73 -4.91
N LEU A 536 0.99 -19.06 -4.88
CA LEU A 536 1.37 -19.83 -6.06
C LEU A 536 0.36 -19.70 -7.20
N GLN A 537 -0.93 -19.72 -6.90
CA GLN A 537 -1.98 -19.49 -7.91
C GLN A 537 -1.91 -18.06 -8.48
N LEU A 538 -1.67 -17.05 -7.65
CA LEU A 538 -1.51 -15.67 -8.09
C LEU A 538 -0.28 -15.51 -8.99
N LEU A 539 0.87 -16.05 -8.58
CA LEU A 539 2.13 -16.00 -9.32
C LEU A 539 2.01 -16.74 -10.66
N GLY A 540 1.40 -17.93 -10.69
CA GLY A 540 1.18 -18.69 -11.92
C GLY A 540 0.26 -17.96 -12.90
N ARG A 541 -0.83 -17.36 -12.40
CA ARG A 541 -1.72 -16.53 -13.23
C ARG A 541 -1.00 -15.29 -13.74
N GLN A 542 -0.26 -14.58 -12.89
CA GLN A 542 0.52 -13.41 -13.26
C GLN A 542 1.53 -13.76 -14.36
N ALA A 543 2.30 -14.82 -14.20
CA ALA A 543 3.27 -15.26 -15.21
C ALA A 543 2.59 -15.59 -16.55
N LEU A 544 1.46 -16.30 -16.54
CA LEU A 544 0.70 -16.61 -17.75
C LEU A 544 0.25 -15.35 -18.51
N PHE A 545 -0.33 -14.37 -17.79
CA PHE A 545 -0.77 -13.12 -18.39
C PHE A 545 0.42 -12.25 -18.84
N ALA A 546 1.48 -12.18 -18.05
CA ALA A 546 2.69 -11.46 -18.40
C ALA A 546 3.33 -12.01 -19.68
N ILE A 547 3.41 -13.34 -19.83
CA ILE A 547 3.88 -14.00 -21.05
C ILE A 547 2.96 -13.65 -22.23
N ALA A 548 1.64 -13.79 -22.08
CA ALA A 548 0.68 -13.50 -23.15
C ALA A 548 0.75 -12.04 -23.63
N PHE A 549 0.80 -11.08 -22.70
CA PHE A 549 0.94 -9.67 -23.05
C PHE A 549 2.31 -9.37 -23.66
N THR A 550 3.38 -9.93 -23.12
CA THR A 550 4.72 -9.75 -23.71
C THR A 550 4.79 -10.31 -25.13
N LEU A 551 4.16 -11.45 -25.42
CA LEU A 551 4.07 -11.97 -26.80
C LEU A 551 3.29 -11.04 -27.71
N PHE A 552 2.18 -10.48 -27.24
CA PHE A 552 1.43 -9.47 -27.98
C PHE A 552 2.27 -8.22 -28.24
N LEU A 553 3.08 -7.79 -27.28
CA LEU A 553 3.99 -6.66 -27.46
C LEU A 553 5.09 -7.01 -28.48
N ALA A 554 5.80 -8.13 -28.28
CA ALA A 554 6.93 -8.58 -29.10
C ALA A 554 6.59 -8.70 -30.59
N TRP A 555 5.42 -9.25 -30.91
CA TRP A 555 5.00 -9.57 -32.28
C TRP A 555 3.93 -8.61 -32.82
N GLY A 556 3.15 -7.97 -31.95
CA GLY A 556 2.06 -7.08 -32.33
C GLY A 556 2.49 -5.63 -32.58
N THR A 557 3.58 -5.15 -31.97
CA THR A 557 4.08 -3.78 -32.23
C THR A 557 5.04 -3.68 -33.41
N GLY A 558 5.32 -4.78 -34.11
CA GLY A 558 6.25 -4.84 -35.26
C GLY A 558 5.87 -3.96 -36.47
N GLY A 559 4.84 -3.11 -36.38
CA GLY A 559 4.48 -2.11 -37.39
C GLY A 559 4.00 -0.75 -36.84
N ILE A 560 4.14 -0.44 -35.55
CA ILE A 560 3.59 0.80 -34.94
C ILE A 560 4.66 1.65 -34.20
N LEU A 561 5.86 1.11 -33.97
CA LEU A 561 7.03 1.83 -33.46
C LEU A 561 8.16 1.76 -34.48
#